data_AF-A0A1M6KQN3-F1
#
_entry.id   AF-A0A1M6KQN3-F1
#
_cell.length_a   1.000
_cell.length_b   1.000
_cell.length_c   1.000
_cell.angle_alpha   90.00
_cell.angle_beta   90.00
_cell.angle_gamma   90.00
#
_symmetry.space_group_name_H-M   'P 1'
#
loop_
_entity.id
_entity.type
_entity.pdbx_description
1 polymer ?
#
loop_
_entity_poly.entity_id
_entity_poly.type
_entity_poly.pdbx_seq_one_letter_code
_entity_poly.pdbx_strand_id
1 'polypeptide(L)'
;MNKTTILAIKACKKIYQSIFNGPSMSKPDCEQDADRASDLIYKALTKDGPCMIARFGAFELTTVVNYLGVKKQDRNILKFIKGRSIQWWWNKKTLFHMQNNAGFFPPTEEKIAQFCELMLADMKGVDILGSWVANEQYVVGQMKARLVHLRLLEPFYATKPWTRALQGKKVLVVHPFTETIARQYERRKQLFANPDVLPEFASLGLIKAVQTLGKGDDAFADWFAALEWMKDEIDKHDYDICLIGCGAYGFPLAAHVKRQGKKAVHIGGALQLLFGIKGKRWEDPRYGVRQWGIPEGFYTDLMNEYWVRPGEKERPKTADQVEGACYW
;
A
#
# COMPACT_ATOMS: atom_id res chain seq x y z
N MET A 1 -7.00 -29.04 -9.67
CA MET A 1 -7.38 -29.01 -11.10
C MET A 1 -6.13 -29.04 -11.95
N ASN A 2 -6.11 -29.81 -13.04
CA ASN A 2 -4.99 -29.82 -13.97
C ASN A 2 -4.86 -28.45 -14.70
N LYS A 3 -3.63 -28.04 -15.00
CA LYS A 3 -3.27 -26.82 -15.75
C LYS A 3 -4.04 -26.70 -17.07
N THR A 4 -4.21 -27.79 -17.82
CA THR A 4 -4.92 -27.77 -19.11
C THR A 4 -6.37 -27.34 -18.95
N THR A 5 -7.08 -27.89 -17.96
CA THR A 5 -8.47 -27.52 -17.64
C THR A 5 -8.56 -26.05 -17.23
N ILE A 6 -7.62 -25.57 -16.42
CA ILE A 6 -7.57 -24.17 -15.99
C ILE A 6 -7.41 -23.23 -17.19
N LEU A 7 -6.51 -23.57 -18.12
CA LEU A 7 -6.26 -22.77 -19.33
C LEU A 7 -7.50 -22.73 -20.23
N ALA A 8 -8.13 -23.88 -20.47
CA ALA A 8 -9.35 -23.97 -21.25
C ALA A 8 -10.47 -23.09 -20.66
N ILE A 9 -10.74 -23.21 -19.36
CA ILE A 9 -11.79 -22.40 -18.69
C ILE A 9 -11.48 -20.90 -18.76
N LYS A 10 -10.21 -20.50 -18.56
CA LYS A 10 -9.80 -19.09 -18.69
C LYS A 10 -9.96 -18.56 -20.12
N ALA A 11 -9.64 -19.37 -21.12
CA ALA A 11 -9.85 -19.03 -22.53
C ALA A 11 -11.34 -18.86 -22.85
N CYS A 12 -12.18 -19.81 -22.43
CA CYS A 12 -13.64 -19.72 -22.59
C CYS A 12 -14.21 -18.47 -21.92
N LYS A 13 -13.76 -18.12 -20.71
CA LYS A 13 -14.15 -16.88 -20.04
C LYS A 13 -13.81 -15.65 -20.87
N LYS A 14 -12.57 -15.54 -21.36
CA LYS A 14 -12.12 -14.39 -22.16
C LYS A 14 -12.95 -14.25 -23.45
N ILE A 15 -13.18 -15.35 -24.15
CA ILE A 15 -14.00 -15.39 -25.37
C ILE A 15 -15.44 -14.97 -25.05
N TYR A 16 -16.06 -15.58 -24.04
CA TYR A 16 -17.43 -15.27 -23.64
C TYR A 16 -17.59 -13.79 -23.27
N GLN A 17 -16.68 -13.23 -22.46
CA GLN A 17 -16.75 -11.84 -22.04
C GLN A 17 -16.54 -10.86 -23.20
N SER A 18 -15.73 -11.23 -24.21
CA SER A 18 -15.53 -10.42 -25.42
C SER A 18 -16.74 -10.44 -26.36
N ILE A 19 -17.48 -11.55 -26.44
CA ILE A 19 -18.66 -11.68 -27.32
C ILE A 19 -19.89 -11.03 -26.68
N PHE A 20 -20.08 -11.24 -25.38
CA PHE A 20 -21.32 -10.87 -24.68
C PHE A 20 -21.18 -9.64 -23.78
N ASN A 21 -20.10 -8.85 -23.94
CA ASN A 21 -19.79 -7.69 -23.08
C ASN A 21 -19.98 -8.02 -21.60
N GLY A 22 -19.22 -9.02 -21.14
CA GLY A 22 -19.35 -9.56 -19.78
C GLY A 22 -19.24 -8.48 -18.70
N PRO A 23 -19.75 -8.73 -17.49
CA PRO A 23 -19.83 -7.73 -16.43
C PRO A 23 -18.43 -7.16 -16.13
N SER A 24 -18.32 -5.84 -16.23
CA SER A 24 -17.18 -5.04 -15.78
C SER A 24 -17.40 -4.66 -14.32
N MET A 25 -16.40 -4.90 -13.47
CA MET A 25 -16.44 -4.46 -12.08
C MET A 25 -15.85 -3.05 -12.00
N SER A 26 -16.66 -2.07 -11.63
CA SER A 26 -16.19 -0.72 -11.32
C SER A 26 -15.43 -0.69 -10.00
N LYS A 27 -14.57 0.32 -9.85
CA LYS A 27 -13.98 0.65 -8.54
C LYS A 27 -15.09 1.10 -7.59
N PRO A 28 -14.93 0.94 -6.27
CA PRO A 28 -15.83 1.57 -5.30
C PRO A 28 -15.87 3.08 -5.47
N ASP A 29 -17.03 3.68 -5.21
CA ASP A 29 -17.16 5.13 -5.15
C ASP A 29 -16.33 5.66 -3.98
N CYS A 30 -15.54 6.70 -4.24
CA CYS A 30 -14.67 7.31 -3.25
C CYS A 30 -14.54 8.82 -3.48
N GLU A 31 -14.21 9.56 -2.42
CA GLU A 31 -13.96 11.00 -2.49
C GLU A 31 -12.82 11.31 -3.48
N GLN A 32 -13.05 12.30 -4.34
CA GLN A 32 -12.15 12.71 -5.42
C GLN A 32 -11.55 14.11 -5.19
N ASP A 33 -12.09 14.87 -4.25
CA ASP A 33 -11.63 16.21 -3.92
C ASP A 33 -10.48 16.17 -2.90
N ALA A 34 -9.37 16.85 -3.24
CA ALA A 34 -8.15 16.81 -2.44
C ALA A 34 -8.32 17.49 -1.07
N ASP A 35 -9.04 18.61 -1.00
CA ASP A 35 -9.25 19.34 0.25
C ASP A 35 -10.19 18.57 1.19
N ARG A 36 -11.24 17.95 0.66
CA ARG A 36 -12.14 17.08 1.45
C ARG A 36 -11.43 15.83 1.95
N ALA A 37 -10.66 15.16 1.09
CA ALA A 37 -9.89 13.98 1.49
C ALA A 37 -8.86 14.33 2.58
N SER A 38 -8.14 15.44 2.40
CA SER A 38 -7.19 15.95 3.39
C SER A 38 -7.87 16.31 4.72
N ASP A 39 -9.03 16.97 4.68
CA ASP A 39 -9.79 17.30 5.89
C ASP A 39 -10.31 16.06 6.62
N LEU A 40 -10.75 15.02 5.89
CA LEU A 40 -11.13 13.73 6.46
C LEU A 40 -9.96 13.08 7.22
N ILE A 41 -8.78 13.03 6.61
CA ILE A 41 -7.57 12.44 7.22
C ILE A 41 -7.12 13.30 8.42
N TYR A 42 -7.09 14.62 8.27
CA TYR A 42 -6.73 15.56 9.35
C TYR A 42 -7.64 15.40 10.57
N LYS A 43 -8.96 15.30 10.37
CA LYS A 43 -9.93 15.07 11.45
C LYS A 43 -9.71 13.72 12.12
N ALA A 44 -9.42 12.67 11.36
CA ALA A 44 -9.11 11.36 11.93
C ALA A 44 -7.83 11.38 12.78
N LEU A 45 -6.81 12.15 12.36
CA LEU A 45 -5.54 12.26 13.06
C LEU A 45 -5.54 13.19 14.28
N THR A 46 -6.45 14.17 14.31
CA THR A 46 -6.58 15.11 15.44
C THR A 46 -7.62 14.70 16.47
N LYS A 47 -8.55 13.80 16.11
CA LYS A 47 -9.51 13.23 17.05
C LYS A 47 -8.83 12.34 18.09
N ASP A 48 -9.42 12.30 19.28
CA ASP A 48 -9.04 11.34 20.31
C ASP A 48 -9.26 9.89 19.85
N GLY A 49 -8.35 9.03 20.30
CA GLY A 49 -8.36 7.60 19.99
C GLY A 49 -7.50 7.22 18.79
N PRO A 50 -7.39 5.90 18.53
CA PRO A 50 -6.58 5.35 17.46
C PRO A 50 -7.29 5.42 16.12
N CYS A 51 -6.51 5.53 15.04
CA CYS A 51 -7.03 5.42 13.69
C CYS A 51 -6.03 4.75 12.75
N MET A 52 -6.55 4.15 11.68
CA MET A 52 -5.79 3.51 10.62
C MET A 52 -6.23 4.10 9.27
N ILE A 53 -5.34 4.89 8.69
CA ILE A 53 -5.42 5.33 7.30
C ILE A 53 -4.49 4.43 6.48
N ALA A 54 -5.03 3.73 5.49
CA ALA A 54 -4.26 2.71 4.78
C ALA A 54 -4.65 2.59 3.30
N ARG A 55 -3.86 1.83 2.56
CA ARG A 55 -4.15 1.38 1.19
C ARG A 55 -3.86 -0.10 1.03
N PHE A 56 -4.63 -0.77 0.17
CA PHE A 56 -4.27 -2.11 -0.28
C PHE A 56 -3.23 -2.06 -1.40
N GLY A 57 -2.36 -3.06 -1.45
CA GLY A 57 -1.55 -3.32 -2.63
C GLY A 57 -2.30 -4.20 -3.62
N ALA A 58 -2.02 -4.00 -4.91
CA ALA A 58 -2.76 -4.68 -5.96
C ALA A 58 -2.59 -6.19 -5.90
N PHE A 59 -1.35 -6.66 -5.70
CA PHE A 59 -1.06 -8.09 -5.62
C PHE A 59 -1.59 -8.70 -4.32
N GLU A 60 -1.45 -7.98 -3.21
CA GLU A 60 -1.94 -8.38 -1.89
C GLU A 60 -3.46 -8.57 -1.90
N LEU A 61 -4.22 -7.58 -2.37
CA LEU A 61 -5.69 -7.68 -2.43
C LEU A 61 -6.15 -8.70 -3.48
N THR A 62 -5.48 -8.79 -4.63
CA THR A 62 -5.79 -9.83 -5.62
C THR A 62 -5.61 -11.23 -5.03
N THR A 63 -4.62 -11.42 -4.17
CA THR A 63 -4.39 -12.67 -3.45
C THR A 63 -5.51 -12.96 -2.45
N VAL A 64 -5.93 -11.97 -1.66
CA VAL A 64 -7.08 -12.09 -0.75
C VAL A 64 -8.35 -12.48 -1.51
N VAL A 65 -8.66 -11.82 -2.62
CA VAL A 65 -9.82 -12.16 -3.46
C VAL A 65 -9.71 -13.57 -4.02
N ASN A 66 -8.52 -14.01 -4.44
CA ASN A 66 -8.33 -15.39 -4.88
C ASN A 66 -8.57 -16.39 -3.73
N TYR A 67 -8.07 -16.10 -2.53
CA TYR A 67 -8.29 -16.91 -1.34
C TYR A 67 -9.78 -17.03 -0.98
N LEU A 68 -10.56 -15.94 -1.06
CA LEU A 68 -12.02 -15.99 -0.86
C LEU A 68 -12.69 -16.98 -1.81
N GLY A 69 -12.25 -17.04 -3.07
CA GLY A 69 -12.74 -18.00 -4.05
C GLY A 69 -12.35 -19.43 -3.71
N VAL A 70 -11.09 -19.64 -3.29
CA VAL A 70 -10.57 -20.93 -2.84
C VAL A 70 -11.33 -21.42 -1.60
N LYS A 71 -11.67 -20.57 -0.64
CA LYS A 71 -12.46 -20.96 0.55
C LYS A 71 -13.92 -21.24 0.22
N LYS A 72 -14.55 -20.43 -0.63
CA LYS A 72 -15.96 -20.59 -1.01
C LYS A 72 -16.21 -21.90 -1.78
N GLN A 73 -15.23 -22.38 -2.55
CA GLN A 73 -15.34 -23.60 -3.36
C GLN A 73 -16.56 -23.62 -4.29
N ASP A 74 -17.00 -22.46 -4.82
CA ASP A 74 -18.05 -22.42 -5.86
C ASP A 74 -17.45 -22.88 -7.20
N ARG A 75 -17.51 -24.19 -7.45
CA ARG A 75 -16.91 -24.85 -8.62
C ARG A 75 -17.76 -24.73 -9.89
N ASN A 76 -18.76 -23.84 -9.92
CA ASN A 76 -19.62 -23.67 -11.07
C ASN A 76 -18.87 -22.96 -12.22
N ILE A 77 -18.42 -23.76 -13.19
CA ILE A 77 -17.64 -23.31 -14.35
C ILE A 77 -18.40 -22.27 -15.18
N LEU A 78 -19.72 -22.47 -15.39
CA LEU A 78 -20.54 -21.55 -16.17
C LEU A 78 -20.66 -20.18 -15.49
N LYS A 79 -20.87 -20.14 -14.17
CA LYS A 79 -20.87 -18.87 -13.41
C LYS A 79 -19.53 -18.14 -13.55
N PHE A 80 -18.41 -18.87 -13.50
CA PHE A 80 -17.09 -18.27 -13.63
C PHE A 80 -16.83 -17.72 -15.04
N ILE A 81 -17.19 -18.46 -16.08
CA ILE A 81 -17.12 -18.01 -17.49
C ILE A 81 -17.97 -16.76 -17.70
N LYS A 82 -19.16 -16.69 -17.09
CA LYS A 82 -20.05 -15.53 -17.12
C LYS A 82 -19.59 -14.35 -16.26
N GLY A 83 -18.48 -14.48 -15.53
CA GLY A 83 -17.98 -13.45 -14.61
C GLY A 83 -18.82 -13.26 -13.34
N ARG A 84 -19.67 -14.24 -12.99
CA ARG A 84 -20.55 -14.21 -11.80
C ARG A 84 -19.96 -14.94 -10.58
N SER A 85 -18.78 -15.53 -10.72
CA SER A 85 -18.02 -16.12 -9.61
C SER A 85 -16.52 -15.86 -9.76
N ILE A 86 -15.82 -15.94 -8.62
CA ILE A 86 -14.37 -15.76 -8.51
C ILE A 86 -13.63 -17.10 -8.66
N GLN A 87 -12.33 -17.03 -8.95
CA GLN A 87 -11.48 -18.20 -9.18
C GLN A 87 -11.34 -19.02 -7.89
N TRP A 88 -11.69 -20.32 -7.92
CA TRP A 88 -11.68 -21.21 -6.74
C TRP A 88 -10.43 -22.11 -6.60
N TRP A 89 -9.42 -21.89 -7.44
CA TRP A 89 -8.10 -22.54 -7.32
C TRP A 89 -7.03 -21.46 -7.15
N TRP A 90 -5.87 -21.84 -6.60
CA TRP A 90 -4.76 -20.91 -6.42
C TRP A 90 -4.17 -20.41 -7.74
N ASN A 91 -4.06 -19.09 -7.90
CA ASN A 91 -3.45 -18.47 -9.06
C ASN A 91 -1.92 -18.42 -8.88
N LYS A 92 -1.21 -19.37 -9.50
CA LYS A 92 0.26 -19.43 -9.43
C LYS A 92 0.97 -18.13 -9.87
N LYS A 93 0.41 -17.37 -10.82
CA LYS A 93 0.96 -16.05 -11.19
C LYS A 93 0.83 -15.03 -10.05
N THR A 94 -0.31 -15.02 -9.38
CA THR A 94 -0.53 -14.15 -8.21
C THR A 94 0.41 -14.52 -7.07
N LEU A 95 0.59 -15.82 -6.79
CA LEU A 95 1.56 -16.28 -5.76
C LEU A 95 3.01 -15.87 -6.11
N PHE A 96 3.38 -15.95 -7.39
CA PHE A 96 4.66 -15.48 -7.88
C PHE A 96 4.85 -13.96 -7.65
N HIS A 97 3.83 -13.15 -7.92
CA HIS A 97 3.89 -11.70 -7.67
C HIS A 97 3.89 -11.35 -6.18
N MET A 98 3.23 -12.14 -5.33
CA MET A 98 3.33 -11.97 -3.88
C MET A 98 4.78 -12.06 -3.42
N GLN A 99 5.57 -12.99 -3.96
CA GLN A 99 6.99 -13.08 -3.64
C GLN A 99 7.84 -11.99 -4.29
N ASN A 100 7.74 -11.84 -5.61
CA ASN A 100 8.70 -11.03 -6.37
C ASN A 100 8.40 -9.52 -6.28
N ASN A 101 7.13 -9.13 -6.15
CA ASN A 101 6.73 -7.73 -6.13
C ASN A 101 6.33 -7.27 -4.73
N ALA A 102 5.63 -8.10 -3.96
CA ALA A 102 5.15 -7.73 -2.63
C ALA A 102 6.14 -8.11 -1.50
N GLY A 103 7.13 -8.96 -1.79
CA GLY A 103 8.16 -9.39 -0.85
C GLY A 103 7.69 -10.46 0.14
N PHE A 104 6.63 -11.21 -0.17
CA PHE A 104 6.11 -12.30 0.67
C PHE A 104 6.89 -13.60 0.49
N PHE A 105 7.31 -14.25 1.57
CA PHE A 105 8.08 -15.49 1.50
C PHE A 105 7.85 -16.38 2.73
N PRO A 106 7.90 -17.72 2.58
CA PRO A 106 7.86 -18.44 1.30
C PRO A 106 6.44 -18.38 0.68
N PRO A 107 6.28 -18.44 -0.64
CA PRO A 107 4.98 -18.33 -1.32
C PRO A 107 4.20 -19.65 -1.33
N THR A 108 4.22 -20.41 -0.23
CA THR A 108 3.44 -21.65 -0.12
C THR A 108 1.95 -21.33 0.03
N GLU A 109 1.08 -22.24 -0.39
CA GLU A 109 -0.37 -22.03 -0.31
C GLU A 109 -0.83 -21.87 1.14
N GLU A 110 -0.19 -22.57 2.07
CA GLU A 110 -0.44 -22.49 3.51
C GLU A 110 -0.08 -21.11 4.07
N LYS A 111 1.12 -20.60 3.76
CA LYS A 111 1.56 -19.27 4.25
C LYS A 111 0.75 -18.14 3.61
N ILE A 112 0.38 -18.29 2.35
CA ILE A 112 -0.48 -17.33 1.66
C ILE A 112 -1.90 -17.34 2.26
N ALA A 113 -2.43 -18.50 2.65
CA ALA A 113 -3.70 -18.57 3.35
C ALA A 113 -3.64 -17.82 4.69
N GLN A 114 -2.57 -18.02 5.48
CA GLN A 114 -2.34 -17.27 6.73
C GLN A 114 -2.29 -15.75 6.47
N PHE A 115 -1.64 -15.32 5.39
CA PHE A 115 -1.56 -13.90 5.03
C PHE A 115 -2.95 -13.34 4.71
N CYS A 116 -3.76 -14.09 3.96
CA CYS A 116 -5.10 -13.66 3.62
C CYS A 116 -6.02 -13.58 4.85
N GLU A 117 -5.89 -14.51 5.79
CA GLU A 117 -6.61 -14.50 7.07
C GLU A 117 -6.23 -13.28 7.91
N LEU A 118 -4.94 -12.97 8.01
CA LEU A 118 -4.44 -11.76 8.66
C LEU A 118 -5.03 -10.50 8.00
N MET A 119 -4.94 -10.37 6.68
CA MET A 119 -5.47 -9.21 5.95
C MET A 119 -6.98 -9.04 6.12
N LEU A 120 -7.75 -10.13 6.12
CA LEU A 120 -9.20 -10.13 6.37
C LEU A 120 -9.57 -9.72 7.80
N ALA A 121 -8.72 -10.06 8.78
CA ALA A 121 -8.89 -9.57 10.14
C ALA A 121 -8.54 -8.08 10.24
N ASP A 122 -7.37 -7.69 9.73
CA ASP A 122 -6.82 -6.33 9.85
C ASP A 122 -7.64 -5.28 9.11
N MET A 123 -8.23 -5.62 7.96
CA MET A 123 -9.00 -4.68 7.16
C MET A 123 -10.24 -4.14 7.89
N LYS A 124 -10.78 -4.89 8.85
CA LYS A 124 -11.91 -4.44 9.68
C LYS A 124 -11.54 -3.22 10.54
N GLY A 125 -10.24 -3.02 10.80
CA GLY A 125 -9.71 -1.90 11.58
C GLY A 125 -9.50 -0.61 10.77
N VAL A 126 -9.66 -0.60 9.45
CA VAL A 126 -9.40 0.59 8.64
C VAL A 126 -10.50 1.64 8.84
N ASP A 127 -10.10 2.89 9.10
CA ASP A 127 -11.02 4.04 9.21
C ASP A 127 -11.11 4.83 7.90
N ILE A 128 -9.97 4.96 7.19
CA ILE A 128 -9.89 5.62 5.89
C ILE A 128 -9.06 4.74 4.96
N LEU A 129 -9.65 4.37 3.81
CA LEU A 129 -8.99 3.55 2.80
C LEU A 129 -8.74 4.38 1.53
N GLY A 130 -7.50 4.39 1.06
CA GLY A 130 -7.14 4.83 -0.29
C GLY A 130 -7.59 3.79 -1.33
N SER A 131 -8.70 4.07 -2.00
CA SER A 131 -9.32 3.22 -3.02
C SER A 131 -8.72 3.46 -4.40
N TRP A 132 -8.41 2.37 -5.11
CA TRP A 132 -7.86 2.46 -6.48
C TRP A 132 -8.05 1.22 -7.36
N VAL A 133 -8.55 0.10 -6.82
CA VAL A 133 -8.72 -1.14 -7.60
C VAL A 133 -10.13 -1.73 -7.46
N ALA A 134 -10.65 -2.27 -8.56
CA ALA A 134 -11.99 -2.87 -8.62
C ALA A 134 -12.17 -4.03 -7.62
N ASN A 135 -11.10 -4.77 -7.33
CA ASN A 135 -11.12 -5.89 -6.38
C ASN A 135 -11.53 -5.49 -4.95
N GLU A 136 -11.49 -4.20 -4.61
CA GLU A 136 -11.99 -3.70 -3.32
C GLU A 136 -13.49 -4.00 -3.13
N GLN A 137 -14.28 -4.08 -4.20
CA GLN A 137 -15.71 -4.42 -4.17
C GLN A 137 -16.01 -5.73 -3.42
N TYR A 138 -15.07 -6.68 -3.40
CA TYR A 138 -15.25 -7.95 -2.69
C TYR A 138 -15.09 -7.84 -1.16
N VAL A 139 -14.50 -6.76 -0.67
CA VAL A 139 -14.11 -6.61 0.74
C VAL A 139 -14.65 -5.35 1.41
N VAL A 140 -14.98 -4.30 0.66
CA VAL A 140 -15.47 -3.03 1.23
C VAL A 140 -16.73 -3.20 2.09
N GLY A 141 -17.61 -4.14 1.76
CA GLY A 141 -18.81 -4.44 2.58
C GLY A 141 -18.50 -5.05 3.96
N GLN A 142 -17.25 -5.46 4.20
CA GLN A 142 -16.78 -5.99 5.49
C GLN A 142 -16.10 -4.90 6.35
N MET A 143 -15.97 -3.68 5.80
CA MET A 143 -15.25 -2.57 6.41
C MET A 143 -16.22 -1.40 6.67
N LYS A 144 -15.91 -0.57 7.66
CA LYS A 144 -16.64 0.69 7.93
C LYS A 144 -15.86 1.93 7.47
N ALA A 145 -14.85 1.72 6.64
CA ALA A 145 -13.91 2.75 6.22
C ALA A 145 -14.57 3.80 5.32
N ARG A 146 -14.17 5.06 5.48
CA ARG A 146 -14.38 6.10 4.45
C ARG A 146 -13.42 5.82 3.30
N LEU A 147 -13.90 5.97 2.06
CA LEU A 147 -13.08 5.75 0.87
C LEU A 147 -12.67 7.09 0.27
N VAL A 148 -11.38 7.27 0.05
CA VAL A 148 -10.79 8.40 -0.69
C VAL A 148 -9.99 7.83 -1.86
N HIS A 149 -9.88 8.53 -2.98
CA HIS A 149 -9.03 8.07 -4.07
C HIS A 149 -7.57 7.93 -3.58
N LEU A 150 -6.87 6.85 -3.92
CA LEU A 150 -5.53 6.52 -3.39
C LEU A 150 -4.55 7.70 -3.38
N ARG A 151 -4.45 8.43 -4.50
CA ARG A 151 -3.56 9.60 -4.63
C ARG A 151 -3.81 10.70 -3.60
N LEU A 152 -5.02 10.77 -3.04
CA LEU A 152 -5.40 11.78 -2.06
C LEU A 152 -5.01 11.40 -0.62
N LEU A 153 -4.44 10.20 -0.42
CA LEU A 153 -3.68 9.92 0.80
C LEU A 153 -2.37 10.72 0.84
N GLU A 154 -1.86 11.13 -0.31
CA GLU A 154 -0.64 11.92 -0.43
C GLU A 154 -0.96 13.40 -0.15
N PRO A 155 -0.17 14.09 0.68
CA PRO A 155 -0.54 15.41 1.21
C PRO A 155 -0.25 16.58 0.26
N PHE A 156 0.19 16.35 -0.98
CA PHE A 156 0.85 17.40 -1.77
C PHE A 156 -0.08 18.40 -2.44
N TYR A 157 -1.35 18.03 -2.70
CA TYR A 157 -2.24 18.80 -3.59
C TYR A 157 -3.47 19.37 -2.91
N ALA A 158 -3.57 19.24 -1.58
CA ALA A 158 -4.59 19.92 -0.80
C ALA A 158 -4.07 21.30 -0.38
N THR A 159 -4.95 22.30 -0.40
CA THR A 159 -4.68 23.65 0.12
C THR A 159 -4.21 23.59 1.57
N LYS A 160 -4.85 22.73 2.37
CA LYS A 160 -4.51 22.47 3.77
C LYS A 160 -4.19 20.98 3.93
N PRO A 161 -2.91 20.57 3.84
CA PRO A 161 -2.55 19.17 3.86
C PRO A 161 -2.81 18.55 5.24
N TRP A 162 -3.16 17.26 5.26
CA TRP A 162 -3.50 16.56 6.50
C TRP A 162 -2.29 16.43 7.43
N THR A 163 -1.08 16.49 6.87
CA THR A 163 0.21 16.43 7.57
C THR A 163 0.38 17.54 8.59
N ARG A 164 -0.37 18.65 8.50
CA ARG A 164 -0.42 19.65 9.58
C ARG A 164 -0.81 19.05 10.94
N ALA A 165 -1.50 17.89 10.97
CA ALA A 165 -1.77 17.13 12.19
C ALA A 165 -0.51 16.53 12.85
N LEU A 166 0.61 16.44 12.11
CA LEU A 166 1.90 15.94 12.59
C LEU A 166 2.72 17.02 13.31
N GLN A 167 2.33 18.31 13.19
CA GLN A 167 3.03 19.42 13.82
C GLN A 167 3.09 19.21 15.35
N GLY A 168 4.31 19.22 15.92
CA GLY A 168 4.55 19.01 17.35
C GLY A 168 4.20 17.62 17.86
N LYS A 169 4.08 16.61 16.98
CA LYS A 169 3.83 15.21 17.37
C LYS A 169 5.11 14.39 17.40
N LYS A 170 5.15 13.36 18.25
CA LYS A 170 6.18 12.31 18.18
C LYS A 170 5.84 11.40 17.00
N VAL A 171 6.61 11.49 15.92
CA VAL A 171 6.35 10.74 14.69
C VAL A 171 7.33 9.59 14.57
N LEU A 172 6.81 8.36 14.45
CA LEU A 172 7.58 7.18 14.12
C LEU A 172 7.46 6.89 12.62
N VAL A 173 8.55 6.62 11.93
CA VAL A 173 8.54 6.27 10.51
C VAL A 173 9.11 4.88 10.30
N VAL A 174 8.32 4.00 9.68
CA VAL A 174 8.74 2.65 9.27
C VAL A 174 8.93 2.66 7.76
N HIS A 175 10.19 2.68 7.33
CA HIS A 175 10.54 2.82 5.92
C HIS A 175 11.91 2.18 5.63
N PRO A 176 12.21 1.68 4.42
CA PRO A 176 13.54 1.18 4.09
C PRO A 176 14.63 2.26 4.03
N PHE A 177 14.25 3.52 3.81
CA PHE A 177 15.17 4.63 3.54
C PHE A 177 15.43 5.53 4.76
N THR A 178 15.62 4.93 5.94
CA THR A 178 15.75 5.66 7.20
C THR A 178 16.92 6.64 7.23
N GLU A 179 18.05 6.30 6.64
CA GLU A 179 19.24 7.17 6.65
C GLU A 179 18.99 8.40 5.76
N THR A 180 18.37 8.21 4.60
CA THR A 180 18.01 9.33 3.73
C THR A 180 16.89 10.19 4.32
N ILE A 181 15.88 9.57 4.94
CA ILE A 181 14.81 10.29 5.64
C ILE A 181 15.37 11.17 6.74
N ALA A 182 16.29 10.66 7.57
CA ALA A 182 16.91 11.44 8.64
C ALA A 182 17.57 12.72 8.11
N ARG A 183 18.42 12.59 7.08
CA ARG A 183 19.13 13.73 6.46
C ARG A 183 18.19 14.72 5.79
N GLN A 184 17.16 14.23 5.08
CA GLN A 184 16.21 15.11 4.41
C GLN A 184 15.32 15.86 5.40
N TYR A 185 14.99 15.24 6.53
CA TYR A 185 14.16 15.88 7.56
C TYR A 185 14.84 17.12 8.17
N GLU A 186 16.17 17.09 8.34
CA GLU A 186 16.97 18.25 8.79
C GLU A 186 16.82 19.46 7.85
N ARG A 187 16.52 19.20 6.57
CA ARG A 187 16.32 20.20 5.52
C ARG A 187 14.86 20.37 5.10
N ARG A 188 13.89 19.88 5.88
CA ARG A 188 12.45 19.84 5.52
C ARG A 188 11.90 21.15 4.94
N LYS A 189 12.38 22.30 5.42
CA LYS A 189 11.93 23.65 5.00
C LYS A 189 12.27 23.97 3.54
N GLN A 190 13.16 23.20 2.92
CA GLN A 190 13.61 23.36 1.53
C GLN A 190 12.88 22.40 0.58
N LEU A 191 12.15 21.40 1.09
CA LEU A 191 11.62 20.31 0.28
C LEU A 191 10.32 20.67 -0.44
N PHE A 192 9.52 21.57 0.13
CA PHE A 192 8.22 21.94 -0.42
C PHE A 192 8.00 23.44 -0.31
N ALA A 193 7.29 24.00 -1.30
CA ALA A 193 6.82 25.38 -1.25
C ALA A 193 5.80 25.60 -0.13
N ASN A 194 4.92 24.62 0.11
CA ASN A 194 3.99 24.63 1.24
C ASN A 194 4.65 24.00 2.49
N PRO A 195 4.96 24.77 3.54
CA PRO A 195 5.62 24.25 4.74
C PRO A 195 4.76 23.27 5.55
N ASP A 196 3.44 23.28 5.37
CA ASP A 196 2.52 22.38 6.07
C ASP A 196 2.57 20.93 5.53
N VAL A 197 3.22 20.69 4.38
CA VAL A 197 3.41 19.35 3.82
C VAL A 197 4.32 18.52 4.71
N LEU A 198 5.43 19.10 5.19
CA LEU A 198 6.34 18.45 6.13
C LEU A 198 6.61 19.37 7.33
N PRO A 199 5.67 19.43 8.29
CA PRO A 199 5.77 20.30 9.45
C PRO A 199 6.84 19.81 10.43
N GLU A 200 7.10 20.62 11.46
CA GLU A 200 8.02 20.25 12.54
C GLU A 200 7.39 19.23 13.47
N PHE A 201 8.08 18.12 13.72
CA PHE A 201 7.69 17.08 14.65
C PHE A 201 8.30 17.41 16.02
N ALA A 202 7.67 16.93 17.09
CA ALA A 202 8.30 16.97 18.42
C ALA A 202 9.52 16.03 18.49
N SER A 203 9.44 14.88 17.81
CA SER A 203 10.55 13.95 17.64
C SER A 203 10.33 13.08 16.40
N LEU A 204 11.43 12.62 15.80
CA LEU A 204 11.42 11.66 14.70
C LEU A 204 12.06 10.34 15.16
N GLY A 205 11.26 9.28 15.22
CA GLY A 205 11.73 7.91 15.36
C GLY A 205 11.81 7.23 13.99
N LEU A 206 12.80 6.36 13.79
CA LEU A 206 13.03 5.68 12.51
C LEU A 206 13.26 4.18 12.75
N ILE A 207 12.44 3.35 12.10
CA ILE A 207 12.63 1.90 12.06
C ILE A 207 12.90 1.52 10.61
N LYS A 208 14.05 0.86 10.38
CA LYS A 208 14.41 0.37 9.06
C LYS A 208 13.54 -0.82 8.72
N ALA A 209 12.65 -0.63 7.75
CA ALA A 209 11.75 -1.70 7.32
C ALA A 209 12.53 -2.84 6.66
N VAL A 210 12.12 -4.07 6.95
CA VAL A 210 12.65 -5.27 6.31
C VAL A 210 12.30 -5.25 4.81
N GLN A 211 13.28 -5.57 3.96
CA GLN A 211 13.12 -5.62 2.50
C GLN A 211 13.36 -7.03 1.97
N THR A 212 12.28 -7.75 1.67
CA THR A 212 12.30 -9.18 1.31
C THR A 212 11.93 -9.46 -0.14
N LEU A 213 12.12 -8.46 -1.01
CA LEU A 213 11.76 -8.52 -2.43
C LEU A 213 12.54 -9.61 -3.16
N GLY A 214 11.82 -10.50 -3.86
CA GLY A 214 12.41 -11.58 -4.65
C GLY A 214 12.74 -12.81 -3.80
N LYS A 215 13.91 -12.84 -3.16
CA LYS A 215 14.42 -14.07 -2.51
C LYS A 215 14.08 -14.22 -1.03
N GLY A 216 13.46 -13.23 -0.40
CA GLY A 216 13.33 -13.17 1.06
C GLY A 216 14.53 -12.47 1.71
N ASP A 217 14.64 -12.62 3.02
CA ASP A 217 15.74 -12.10 3.83
C ASP A 217 16.28 -13.24 4.70
N ASP A 218 17.57 -13.53 4.59
CA ASP A 218 18.23 -14.63 5.30
C ASP A 218 18.18 -14.44 6.83
N ALA A 219 17.89 -13.24 7.32
CA ALA A 219 17.70 -12.95 8.74
C ALA A 219 16.38 -13.51 9.31
N PHE A 220 15.41 -13.87 8.46
CA PHE A 220 14.08 -14.28 8.90
C PHE A 220 13.64 -15.61 8.27
N ALA A 221 13.09 -16.51 9.09
CA ALA A 221 12.61 -17.81 8.63
C ALA A 221 11.45 -17.69 7.62
N ASP A 222 10.58 -16.69 7.81
CA ASP A 222 9.50 -16.36 6.89
C ASP A 222 9.05 -14.90 7.06
N TRP A 223 8.11 -14.49 6.23
CA TRP A 223 7.51 -13.15 6.23
C TRP A 223 6.80 -12.82 7.55
N PHE A 224 6.23 -13.79 8.26
CA PHE A 224 5.57 -13.53 9.54
C PHE A 224 6.58 -13.25 10.65
N ALA A 225 7.73 -13.93 10.66
CA ALA A 225 8.82 -13.62 11.57
C ALA A 225 9.36 -12.20 11.35
N ALA A 226 9.53 -11.79 10.09
CA ALA A 226 9.92 -10.41 9.76
C ALA A 226 8.84 -9.39 10.19
N LEU A 227 7.56 -9.70 9.97
CA LEU A 227 6.45 -8.88 10.42
C LEU A 227 6.46 -8.71 11.94
N GLU A 228 6.65 -9.81 12.68
CA GLU A 228 6.64 -9.80 14.15
C GLU A 228 7.80 -9.00 14.70
N TRP A 229 9.01 -9.18 14.16
CA TRP A 229 10.16 -8.35 14.53
C TRP A 229 9.87 -6.85 14.32
N MET A 230 9.25 -6.46 13.20
CA MET A 230 8.89 -5.05 12.98
C MET A 230 7.83 -4.54 13.95
N LYS A 231 6.89 -5.38 14.40
CA LYS A 231 5.94 -5.00 15.46
C LYS A 231 6.66 -4.82 16.79
N ASP A 232 7.55 -5.73 17.15
CA ASP A 232 8.35 -5.64 18.38
C ASP A 232 9.22 -4.38 18.37
N GLU A 233 9.81 -4.01 17.23
CA GLU A 233 10.53 -2.75 17.10
C GLU A 233 9.59 -1.56 17.31
N ILE A 234 8.40 -1.54 16.69
CA ILE A 234 7.41 -0.47 16.88
C ILE A 234 7.04 -0.32 18.36
N ASP A 235 6.81 -1.44 19.06
CA ASP A 235 6.34 -1.46 20.45
C ASP A 235 7.39 -0.93 21.45
N LYS A 236 8.66 -0.80 21.03
CA LYS A 236 9.74 -0.19 21.84
C LYS A 236 9.75 1.34 21.82
N HIS A 237 9.02 1.97 20.91
CA HIS A 237 9.02 3.43 20.74
C HIS A 237 7.80 4.10 21.38
N ASP A 238 8.01 5.25 22.02
CA ASP A 238 6.92 6.14 22.38
C ASP A 238 6.67 7.17 21.26
N TYR A 239 5.50 7.08 20.63
CA TYR A 239 5.09 7.94 19.53
C TYR A 239 3.58 8.22 19.54
N ASP A 240 3.16 9.27 18.85
CA ASP A 240 1.75 9.63 18.67
C ASP A 240 1.19 9.05 17.36
N ILE A 241 1.97 9.18 16.28
CA ILE A 241 1.58 8.84 14.92
C ILE A 241 2.71 8.05 14.24
N CYS A 242 2.35 6.95 13.58
CA CYS A 242 3.28 6.15 12.79
C CYS A 242 3.01 6.30 11.28
N LEU A 243 4.03 6.68 10.52
CA LEU A 243 4.00 6.75 9.06
C LEU A 243 4.68 5.51 8.48
N ILE A 244 4.00 4.79 7.57
CA ILE A 244 4.40 3.43 7.18
C ILE A 244 4.49 3.27 5.66
N GLY A 245 5.68 2.93 5.18
CA GLY A 245 5.95 2.59 3.79
C GLY A 245 6.92 1.41 3.68
N CYS A 246 6.38 0.19 3.62
CA CYS A 246 7.19 -1.04 3.64
C CYS A 246 6.53 -2.23 2.92
N GLY A 247 6.08 -2.03 1.68
CA GLY A 247 5.54 -3.12 0.86
C GLY A 247 4.34 -3.86 1.50
N ALA A 248 4.34 -5.20 1.41
CA ALA A 248 3.26 -6.03 1.95
C ALA A 248 3.10 -5.95 3.48
N TYR A 249 4.13 -5.52 4.21
CA TYR A 249 4.07 -5.37 5.66
C TYR A 249 3.24 -4.17 6.10
N GLY A 250 3.11 -3.15 5.25
CA GLY A 250 2.60 -1.85 5.68
C GLY A 250 1.17 -1.87 6.19
N PHE A 251 0.30 -2.68 5.58
CA PHE A 251 -1.09 -2.81 5.99
C PHE A 251 -1.23 -3.47 7.38
N PRO A 252 -0.66 -4.67 7.63
CA PRO A 252 -0.73 -5.31 8.95
C PRO A 252 0.02 -4.54 10.04
N LEU A 253 1.11 -3.85 9.72
CA LEU A 253 1.78 -2.96 10.68
C LEU A 253 0.89 -1.77 11.05
N ALA A 254 0.18 -1.16 10.09
CA ALA A 254 -0.77 -0.08 10.40
C ALA A 254 -1.94 -0.58 11.28
N ALA A 255 -2.41 -1.80 11.06
CA ALA A 255 -3.42 -2.42 11.92
C ALA A 255 -2.87 -2.69 13.34
N HIS A 256 -1.62 -3.12 13.45
CA HIS A 256 -0.93 -3.28 14.74
C HIS A 256 -0.85 -1.98 15.52
N VAL A 257 -0.36 -0.91 14.88
CA VAL A 257 -0.28 0.43 15.48
C VAL A 257 -1.65 0.89 16.01
N LYS A 258 -2.72 0.67 15.24
CA LYS A 258 -4.08 1.00 15.70
C LYS A 258 -4.50 0.19 16.92
N ARG A 259 -4.21 -1.13 16.95
CA ARG A 259 -4.51 -2.00 18.09
C ARG A 259 -3.78 -1.56 19.36
N GLN A 260 -2.57 -1.00 19.24
CA GLN A 260 -1.82 -0.41 20.34
C GLN A 260 -2.37 0.95 20.82
N GLY A 261 -3.53 1.38 20.31
CA GLY A 261 -4.15 2.66 20.71
C GLY A 261 -3.51 3.89 20.06
N LYS A 262 -2.66 3.70 19.03
CA LYS A 262 -1.97 4.78 18.31
C LYS A 262 -2.59 5.04 16.93
N LYS A 263 -2.05 6.03 16.21
CA LYS A 263 -2.52 6.43 14.88
C LYS A 263 -1.55 5.98 13.80
N ALA A 264 -2.07 5.39 12.73
CA ALA A 264 -1.26 4.84 11.64
C ALA A 264 -1.64 5.45 10.28
N VAL A 265 -0.64 5.82 9.49
CA VAL A 265 -0.80 6.28 8.11
C VAL A 265 0.09 5.45 7.19
N HIS A 266 -0.53 4.51 6.47
CA HIS A 266 0.13 3.68 5.47
C HIS A 266 -0.19 4.16 4.06
N ILE A 267 0.79 4.81 3.42
CA ILE A 267 0.70 5.29 2.02
C ILE A 267 1.67 4.58 1.07
N GLY A 268 2.25 3.47 1.53
CA GLY A 268 3.16 2.66 0.73
C GLY A 268 4.40 3.43 0.29
N GLY A 269 4.88 3.15 -0.93
CA GLY A 269 6.12 3.75 -1.43
C GLY A 269 6.06 5.26 -1.62
N ALA A 270 4.88 5.87 -1.77
CA ALA A 270 4.76 7.32 -1.89
C ALA A 270 5.21 8.07 -0.62
N LEU A 271 5.34 7.37 0.52
CA LEU A 271 5.87 7.97 1.75
C LEU A 271 7.26 8.56 1.57
N GLN A 272 8.10 8.00 0.68
CA GLN A 272 9.43 8.56 0.43
C GLN A 272 9.38 9.98 -0.14
N LEU A 273 8.33 10.30 -0.92
CA LEU A 273 8.16 11.63 -1.51
C LEU A 273 7.92 12.69 -0.43
N LEU A 274 7.27 12.33 0.68
CA LEU A 274 7.06 13.23 1.82
C LEU A 274 8.38 13.76 2.39
N PHE A 275 9.48 13.01 2.23
CA PHE A 275 10.81 13.42 2.67
C PHE A 275 11.69 13.89 1.51
N GLY A 276 11.10 14.27 0.37
CA GLY A 276 11.83 14.76 -0.80
C GLY A 276 12.78 13.71 -1.41
N ILE A 277 12.41 12.43 -1.32
CA ILE A 277 13.20 11.32 -1.89
C ILE A 277 12.56 10.91 -3.23
N LYS A 278 13.29 11.12 -4.32
CA LYS A 278 12.90 10.76 -5.68
C LYS A 278 12.85 9.24 -5.84
N GLY A 279 12.11 8.78 -6.84
CA GLY A 279 12.17 7.42 -7.34
C GLY A 279 11.78 7.43 -8.81
N LYS A 280 12.35 6.52 -9.59
CA LYS A 280 12.19 6.47 -11.05
C LYS A 280 10.74 6.54 -11.54
N ARG A 281 9.79 5.99 -10.77
CA ARG A 281 8.35 6.05 -11.07
C ARG A 281 7.81 7.48 -11.16
N TRP A 282 8.19 8.31 -10.19
CA TRP A 282 7.64 9.67 -10.03
C TRP A 282 8.42 10.70 -10.84
N GLU A 283 9.55 10.31 -11.41
CA GLU A 283 10.30 11.11 -12.38
C GLU A 283 9.76 10.98 -13.81
N ASP A 284 8.83 10.05 -14.08
CA ASP A 284 8.09 10.02 -15.34
C ASP A 284 6.96 11.08 -15.28
N PRO A 285 7.03 12.18 -16.06
CA PRO A 285 6.02 13.24 -16.04
C PRO A 285 4.63 12.73 -16.46
N ARG A 286 4.54 11.56 -17.10
CA ARG A 286 3.28 10.95 -17.53
C ARG A 286 2.71 9.95 -16.52
N TYR A 287 3.38 9.75 -15.38
CA TYR A 287 2.93 8.80 -14.37
C TYR A 287 1.55 9.19 -13.83
N GLY A 288 0.58 8.29 -14.00
CA GLY A 288 -0.79 8.47 -13.52
C GLY A 288 -1.71 9.34 -14.40
N VAL A 289 -1.18 10.05 -15.41
CA VAL A 289 -1.95 10.96 -16.28
C VAL A 289 -3.14 10.26 -16.92
N ARG A 290 -2.92 9.13 -17.58
CA ARG A 290 -4.00 8.37 -18.24
C ARG A 290 -4.87 7.60 -17.25
N GLN A 291 -4.26 7.08 -16.18
CA GLN A 291 -4.91 6.17 -15.25
C GLN A 291 -5.83 6.91 -14.26
N TRP A 292 -5.47 8.14 -13.91
CA TRP A 292 -6.14 8.95 -12.89
C TRP A 292 -6.66 10.29 -13.41
N GLY A 293 -6.40 10.64 -14.68
CA GLY A 293 -6.87 11.90 -15.28
C GLY A 293 -6.22 13.14 -14.66
N ILE A 294 -4.96 13.01 -14.21
CA ILE A 294 -4.17 14.10 -13.62
C ILE A 294 -3.32 14.81 -14.68
N PRO A 295 -2.92 16.07 -14.48
CA PRO A 295 -2.06 16.78 -15.43
C PRO A 295 -0.70 16.11 -15.58
N GLU A 296 -0.08 16.29 -16.75
CA GLU A 296 1.34 15.97 -16.94
C GLU A 296 2.18 16.80 -15.97
N GLY A 297 3.24 16.19 -15.45
CA GLY A 297 4.12 16.84 -14.49
C GLY A 297 3.67 16.76 -13.04
N PHE A 298 2.48 16.17 -12.76
CA PHE A 298 1.88 16.14 -11.42
C PHE A 298 2.89 15.89 -10.30
N TYR A 299 3.72 14.84 -10.41
CA TYR A 299 4.76 14.52 -9.43
C TYR A 299 6.10 15.21 -9.66
N THR A 300 6.52 15.41 -10.91
CA THR A 300 7.82 16.03 -11.21
C THR A 300 7.85 17.50 -10.78
N ASP A 301 6.70 18.17 -10.82
CA ASP A 301 6.55 19.58 -10.42
C ASP A 301 6.67 19.77 -8.90
N LEU A 302 6.57 18.69 -8.11
CA LEU A 302 6.88 18.73 -6.68
C LEU A 302 8.39 18.79 -6.41
N MET A 303 9.20 18.32 -7.36
CA MET A 303 10.63 18.10 -7.14
C MET A 303 11.42 19.37 -7.38
N ASN A 304 12.37 19.66 -6.49
CA ASN A 304 13.32 20.76 -6.63
C ASN A 304 14.77 20.28 -6.48
N GLU A 305 15.72 21.20 -6.44
CA GLU A 305 17.16 20.92 -6.32
C GLU A 305 17.56 20.23 -5.00
N TYR A 306 16.73 20.30 -3.95
CA TYR A 306 16.98 19.68 -2.64
C TYR A 306 16.46 18.24 -2.53
N TRP A 307 15.76 17.75 -3.55
CA TRP A 307 15.28 16.37 -3.58
C TRP A 307 16.39 15.42 -4.06
N VAL A 308 16.52 14.29 -3.36
CA VAL A 308 17.62 13.32 -3.57
C VAL A 308 17.09 11.95 -3.98
N ARG A 309 17.94 11.10 -4.56
CA ARG A 309 17.65 9.65 -4.65
C ARG A 309 17.97 8.95 -3.32
N PRO A 310 17.38 7.77 -3.06
CA PRO A 310 17.79 6.95 -1.92
C PRO A 310 19.28 6.63 -1.97
N GLY A 311 19.90 6.45 -0.80
CA GLY A 311 21.32 6.08 -0.75
C GLY A 311 21.58 4.68 -1.34
N GLU A 312 22.77 4.45 -1.89
CA GLU A 312 23.15 3.14 -2.47
C GLU A 312 22.99 1.98 -1.48
N LYS A 313 23.28 2.21 -0.18
CA LYS A 313 23.10 1.21 0.90
C LYS A 313 21.63 0.88 1.21
N GLU A 314 20.70 1.69 0.71
CA GLU A 314 19.25 1.53 0.89
C GLU A 314 18.59 0.91 -0.36
N ARG A 315 19.37 0.68 -1.42
CA ARG A 315 18.95 -0.04 -2.62
C ARG A 315 19.13 -1.55 -2.41
N PRO A 316 18.04 -2.35 -2.39
CA PRO A 316 18.16 -3.79 -2.31
C PRO A 316 18.79 -4.34 -3.59
N LYS A 317 19.54 -5.44 -3.48
CA LYS A 317 20.20 -6.10 -4.63
C LYS A 317 19.20 -6.53 -5.71
N THR A 318 17.94 -6.74 -5.34
CA THR A 318 16.85 -7.15 -6.24
C THR A 318 16.00 -5.99 -6.75
N ALA A 319 16.40 -4.72 -6.52
CA ALA A 319 15.64 -3.53 -6.91
C ALA A 319 15.18 -3.54 -8.37
N ASP A 320 16.04 -3.96 -9.30
CA ASP A 320 15.73 -4.00 -10.74
C ASP A 320 14.60 -4.98 -11.10
N GLN A 321 14.33 -5.96 -10.24
CA GLN A 321 13.23 -6.92 -10.40
C GLN A 321 11.87 -6.31 -10.02
N VAL A 322 11.87 -5.17 -9.32
CA VAL A 322 10.66 -4.50 -8.84
C VAL A 322 10.37 -3.30 -9.73
N GLU A 323 9.61 -3.58 -10.79
CA GLU A 323 9.12 -2.57 -11.73
C GLU A 323 10.24 -1.68 -12.29
N GLY A 324 11.41 -2.27 -12.54
CA GLY A 324 12.58 -1.57 -13.08
C GLY A 324 13.22 -0.60 -12.11
N ALA A 325 13.25 -0.96 -10.82
CA ALA A 325 13.71 -0.16 -9.69
C ALA A 325 12.88 1.11 -9.46
N CYS A 326 11.56 1.01 -9.54
CA CYS A 326 10.63 2.15 -9.55
C CYS A 326 10.73 3.09 -8.33
N TYR A 327 11.20 2.61 -7.17
CA TYR A 327 11.36 3.37 -5.93
C TYR A 327 12.74 4.02 -5.75
N TRP A 328 13.70 3.67 -6.61
CA TRP A 328 15.09 4.13 -6.59
C TRP A 328 15.37 5.03 -7.80
#